data_AF-A0A936KUN9-F1
#
_entry.id   AF-A0A936KUN9-F1
#
_cell.length_a   1.000
_cell.length_b   1.000
_cell.length_c   1.000
_cell.angle_alpha   90.00
_cell.angle_beta   90.00
_cell.angle_gamma   90.00
#
_symmetry.space_group_name_H-M   'P 1'
#
loop_
_entity.id
_entity.type
_entity.pdbx_description
1 polymer ?
#
loop_
_entity_poly.entity_id
_entity_poly.type
_entity_poly.pdbx_seq_one_letter_code
_entity_poly.pdbx_strand_id
1 'polypeptide(L)'
;MNKLTKHILILLIGFFSFGFTIYSGFNDKKSQIKIQWIDNLTGDFDFRTKWSYPEDVYRNKYGQLSCDGFCPKETESMKDSDGKINPDSLIRFYRLVDTTHQFHSISCEAWCYEWSGTYFITAKQTNKNQIICSTQTNAGTHCSLIFEINYDTCIPRIELNPISAPGLKTYFCKGGFIKIDRDSWAKGILKAEFNFDFNNKDEPDQKMFWKGKIYTMIEKL
;
A
#
# COMPACT_ATOMS: atom_id res chain seq x y z
N MET A 1 -23.64 26.16 61.87
CA MET A 1 -23.41 25.62 60.51
C MET A 1 -23.79 26.67 59.48
N ASN A 2 -22.99 27.07 58.49
CA ASN A 2 -21.56 27.34 58.39
C ASN A 2 -21.47 28.31 57.21
N LYS A 3 -20.73 29.42 57.37
CA LYS A 3 -20.41 30.40 56.32
C LYS A 3 -19.40 29.80 55.32
N LEU A 4 -19.75 28.69 54.69
CA LEU A 4 -18.87 27.98 53.75
C LEU A 4 -19.63 27.51 52.50
N THR A 5 -20.59 28.32 52.03
CA THR A 5 -21.48 27.97 50.90
C THR A 5 -21.45 28.96 49.74
N LYS A 6 -20.40 29.78 49.56
CA LYS A 6 -20.38 30.75 48.44
C LYS A 6 -19.09 30.92 47.63
N HIS A 7 -18.02 30.16 47.88
CA HIS A 7 -16.73 30.39 47.19
C HIS A 7 -16.09 29.15 46.55
N ILE A 8 -16.82 28.03 46.39
CA ILE A 8 -16.30 26.83 45.69
C ILE A 8 -17.34 26.33 44.66
N LEU A 9 -17.81 27.23 43.80
CA LEU A 9 -18.65 26.85 42.65
C LEU A 9 -18.39 27.71 41.39
N ILE A 10 -17.24 28.41 41.33
CA ILE A 10 -16.82 29.15 40.14
C ILE A 10 -15.32 28.94 39.95
N LEU A 11 -14.91 27.69 39.72
CA LEU A 11 -13.53 27.38 39.29
C LEU A 11 -13.44 26.00 38.58
N LEU A 12 -14.46 25.68 37.79
CA LEU A 12 -14.48 24.52 36.88
C LEU A 12 -15.20 24.90 35.56
N ILE A 13 -14.89 26.07 34.99
CA ILE A 13 -15.28 26.48 33.61
C ILE A 13 -14.02 26.86 32.83
N GLY A 14 -12.95 26.09 32.98
CA GLY A 14 -11.71 26.32 32.25
C GLY A 14 -10.94 25.04 32.16
N PHE A 15 -11.26 24.22 31.15
CA PHE A 15 -10.40 23.21 30.51
C PHE A 15 -11.27 22.30 29.62
N PHE A 16 -12.10 22.89 28.75
CA PHE A 16 -12.74 22.16 27.65
C PHE A 16 -12.47 22.90 26.34
N SER A 17 -11.19 23.01 26.02
CA SER A 17 -10.69 23.44 24.71
C SER A 17 -9.41 22.68 24.41
N PHE A 18 -9.46 21.35 24.59
CA PHE A 18 -8.58 20.48 23.81
C PHE A 18 -9.17 20.43 22.42
N GLY A 19 -8.52 21.15 21.51
CA GLY A 19 -8.93 21.28 20.13
C GLY A 19 -9.19 19.90 19.54
N PHE A 20 -10.43 19.67 19.14
CA PHE A 20 -10.70 18.76 18.04
C PHE A 20 -10.00 19.39 16.85
N THR A 21 -8.77 18.98 16.57
CA THR A 21 -8.19 19.18 15.25
C THR A 21 -9.03 18.31 14.32
N ILE A 22 -10.12 18.90 13.83
CA ILE A 22 -10.78 18.41 12.64
C ILE A 22 -9.67 18.41 11.59
N TYR A 23 -9.15 17.22 11.27
CA TYR A 23 -8.42 17.01 10.04
C TYR A 23 -9.34 17.55 8.96
N SER A 24 -9.01 18.74 8.43
CA SER A 24 -9.66 19.26 7.25
C SER A 24 -9.38 18.25 6.15
N GLY A 25 -10.39 17.44 5.84
CA GLY A 25 -10.38 16.61 4.64
C GLY A 25 -10.05 17.53 3.48
N PHE A 26 -8.90 17.32 2.85
CA PHE A 26 -8.46 18.10 1.71
C PHE A 26 -9.44 17.83 0.57
N ASN A 27 -10.39 18.73 0.40
CA ASN A 27 -11.51 18.60 -0.52
C ASN A 27 -11.16 19.24 -1.86
N ASP A 28 -10.01 18.86 -2.43
CA ASP A 28 -9.60 19.36 -3.73
C ASP A 28 -10.13 18.41 -4.81
N LYS A 29 -11.31 18.74 -5.35
CA LYS A 29 -11.98 18.02 -6.45
C LYS A 29 -11.04 17.71 -7.63
N LYS A 30 -9.93 18.46 -7.77
CA LYS A 30 -8.91 18.26 -8.82
C LYS A 30 -8.16 16.93 -8.74
N SER A 31 -8.10 16.31 -7.57
CA SER A 31 -7.42 15.02 -7.36
C SER A 31 -8.31 13.81 -7.66
N GLN A 32 -9.60 14.02 -7.93
CA GLN A 32 -10.58 12.96 -8.16
C GLN A 32 -10.64 12.58 -9.65
N ILE A 33 -10.52 11.29 -9.92
CA ILE A 33 -10.67 10.69 -11.25
C ILE A 33 -12.02 9.98 -11.29
N LYS A 34 -12.84 10.29 -12.29
CA LYS A 34 -14.08 9.54 -12.54
C LYS A 34 -13.74 8.14 -13.04
N ILE A 35 -14.32 7.13 -12.40
CA ILE A 35 -14.14 5.72 -12.80
C ILE A 35 -14.87 5.48 -14.13
N GLN A 36 -14.17 4.86 -15.07
CA GLN A 36 -14.75 4.34 -16.29
C GLN A 36 -15.16 2.89 -16.05
N TRP A 37 -16.43 2.66 -15.74
CA TRP A 37 -16.94 1.29 -15.61
C TRP A 37 -17.10 0.66 -16.98
N ILE A 38 -16.39 -0.45 -17.21
CA ILE A 38 -16.37 -1.16 -18.48
C ILE A 38 -16.88 -2.58 -18.28
N ASP A 39 -17.74 -3.03 -19.18
CA ASP A 39 -18.17 -4.42 -19.23
C ASP A 39 -17.09 -5.22 -19.97
N ASN A 40 -16.60 -6.30 -19.35
CA ASN A 40 -15.50 -7.13 -19.86
C ASN A 40 -14.25 -6.33 -20.29
N LEU A 41 -13.49 -5.83 -19.31
CA LEU A 41 -12.20 -5.16 -19.55
C LEU A 41 -11.20 -6.13 -20.20
N THR A 42 -10.94 -5.95 -21.49
CA THR A 42 -9.98 -6.74 -22.25
C THR A 42 -8.55 -6.28 -22.04
N GLY A 43 -7.58 -7.18 -22.24
CA GLY A 43 -6.15 -6.88 -22.23
C GLY A 43 -5.36 -8.03 -21.61
N ASP A 44 -4.03 -7.95 -21.72
CA ASP A 44 -3.14 -8.90 -21.08
C ASP A 44 -3.15 -8.72 -19.55
N PHE A 45 -3.60 -9.75 -18.82
CA PHE A 45 -3.55 -9.90 -17.36
C PHE A 45 -2.77 -11.16 -16.95
N ASP A 46 -1.90 -11.69 -17.82
CA ASP A 46 -1.16 -12.94 -17.59
C ASP A 46 -0.13 -12.82 -16.47
N PHE A 47 0.20 -11.60 -16.03
CA PHE A 47 0.98 -11.40 -14.80
C PHE A 47 0.37 -12.14 -13.61
N ARG A 48 -0.96 -12.33 -13.57
CA ARG A 48 -1.65 -13.05 -12.49
C ARG A 48 -1.27 -14.54 -12.37
N THR A 49 -0.65 -15.12 -13.38
CA THR A 49 -0.15 -16.50 -13.33
C THR A 49 1.31 -16.57 -12.86
N LYS A 50 1.97 -15.42 -12.74
CA LYS A 50 3.31 -15.30 -12.17
C LYS A 50 3.19 -15.18 -10.65
N TRP A 51 4.23 -15.63 -9.96
CA TRP A 51 4.32 -15.56 -8.51
C TRP A 51 5.74 -15.22 -8.09
N SER A 52 5.87 -14.64 -6.90
CA SER A 52 7.14 -14.50 -6.19
C SER A 52 6.97 -15.06 -4.77
N TYR A 53 8.09 -15.31 -4.10
CA TYR A 53 8.06 -15.47 -2.64
C TYR A 53 7.81 -14.10 -1.98
N PRO A 54 7.49 -14.07 -0.66
CA PRO A 54 7.50 -12.83 0.10
C PRO A 54 8.85 -12.12 -0.04
N GLU A 55 8.86 -10.80 0.23
CA GLU A 55 10.09 -10.02 0.28
C GLU A 55 11.16 -10.76 1.09
N ASP A 56 12.42 -10.65 0.64
CA ASP A 56 13.59 -11.26 1.26
C ASP A 56 13.70 -12.79 1.24
N VAL A 57 12.69 -13.50 0.74
CA VAL A 57 12.72 -14.95 0.58
C VAL A 57 13.22 -15.32 -0.82
N TYR A 58 14.29 -16.10 -0.89
CA TYR A 58 14.95 -16.46 -2.16
C TYR A 58 15.49 -17.88 -2.14
N ARG A 59 15.86 -18.41 -3.32
CA ARG A 59 16.53 -19.71 -3.43
C ARG A 59 18.04 -19.51 -3.36
N ASN A 60 18.69 -20.08 -2.34
CA ASN A 60 20.14 -20.00 -2.20
C ASN A 60 20.88 -20.94 -3.19
N LYS A 61 22.22 -20.87 -3.22
CA LYS A 61 23.07 -21.71 -4.10
C LYS A 61 22.93 -23.22 -3.86
N TYR A 62 22.37 -23.62 -2.72
CA TYR A 62 22.11 -25.01 -2.34
C TYR A 62 20.70 -25.49 -2.71
N GLY A 63 19.90 -24.64 -3.34
CA GLY A 63 18.53 -24.95 -3.73
C GLY A 63 17.52 -24.84 -2.57
N GLN A 64 17.92 -24.38 -1.39
CA GLN A 64 17.01 -24.16 -0.26
C GLN A 64 16.35 -22.78 -0.37
N LEU A 65 15.10 -22.67 0.08
CA LEU A 65 14.52 -21.36 0.36
C LEU A 65 15.19 -20.80 1.60
N SER A 66 15.82 -19.65 1.45
CA SER A 66 16.45 -18.86 2.50
C SER A 66 15.71 -17.54 2.63
N CYS A 67 16.05 -16.78 3.66
CA CYS A 67 15.52 -15.46 3.94
C CYS A 67 16.65 -14.60 4.49
N ASP A 68 16.90 -13.40 3.96
CA ASP A 68 17.85 -12.42 4.52
C ASP A 68 17.22 -11.03 4.62
N GLY A 69 17.44 -10.28 5.71
CA GLY A 69 16.88 -8.93 5.88
C GLY A 69 15.72 -8.93 6.90
N PHE A 70 14.48 -8.97 6.43
CA PHE A 70 13.25 -8.95 7.24
C PHE A 70 12.86 -10.33 7.83
N CYS A 71 13.86 -11.12 8.23
CA CYS A 71 13.67 -12.50 8.69
C CYS A 71 13.70 -12.62 10.21
N PRO A 72 13.02 -13.62 10.81
CA PRO A 72 13.12 -13.87 12.25
C PRO A 72 14.58 -14.09 12.65
N LYS A 73 15.08 -13.35 13.66
CA LYS A 73 16.52 -13.34 14.01
C LYS A 73 17.09 -14.74 14.29
N GLU A 74 16.26 -15.65 14.79
CA GLU A 74 16.64 -17.03 15.09
C GLU A 74 17.05 -17.82 13.84
N THR A 75 16.59 -17.43 12.65
CA THR A 75 16.92 -18.12 11.39
C THR A 75 18.39 -17.98 11.02
N GLU A 76 19.08 -16.93 11.47
CA GLU A 76 20.51 -16.74 11.21
C GLU A 76 21.36 -17.84 11.85
N SER A 77 21.03 -18.23 13.09
CA SER A 77 21.73 -19.32 13.79
C SER A 77 21.50 -20.71 13.17
N MET A 78 20.54 -20.83 12.26
CA MET A 78 20.21 -22.08 11.57
C MET A 78 21.00 -22.25 10.26
N LYS A 79 21.77 -21.23 9.87
CA LYS A 79 22.62 -21.25 8.68
C LYS A 79 24.08 -21.49 9.07
N ASP A 80 24.84 -22.14 8.19
CA ASP A 80 26.30 -22.16 8.28
C ASP A 80 26.92 -20.85 7.73
N SER A 81 28.24 -20.73 7.80
CA SER A 81 28.97 -19.56 7.30
C SER A 81 28.82 -19.31 5.80
N ASP A 82 28.38 -20.32 5.03
CA ASP A 82 28.13 -20.21 3.60
C ASP A 82 26.65 -19.95 3.26
N GLY A 83 25.79 -19.74 4.27
CA GLY A 83 24.36 -19.49 4.11
C GLY A 83 23.54 -20.76 3.82
N LYS A 84 24.09 -21.96 4.05
CA LYS A 84 23.35 -23.22 3.95
C LYS A 84 22.55 -23.42 5.23
N ILE A 85 21.27 -23.72 5.12
CA ILE A 85 20.47 -24.08 6.28
C ILE A 85 20.90 -25.48 6.74
N ASN A 86 21.27 -25.60 8.01
CA ASN A 86 21.70 -26.85 8.62
C ASN A 86 20.58 -27.91 8.51
N PRO A 87 20.91 -29.17 8.13
CA PRO A 87 19.89 -30.20 7.90
C PRO A 87 18.96 -30.47 9.10
N ASP A 88 19.49 -30.40 10.31
CA ASP A 88 18.75 -30.57 11.57
C ASP A 88 17.80 -29.39 11.89
N SER A 89 18.05 -28.23 11.27
CA SER A 89 17.32 -26.99 11.48
C SER A 89 16.30 -26.69 10.38
N LEU A 90 16.36 -27.39 9.25
CA LEU A 90 15.58 -27.09 8.04
C LEU A 90 14.06 -27.05 8.29
N ILE A 91 13.52 -28.03 9.02
CA ILE A 91 12.09 -28.09 9.33
C ILE A 91 11.69 -26.90 10.22
N ARG A 92 12.53 -26.54 11.20
CA ARG A 92 12.27 -25.40 12.08
C ARG A 92 12.35 -24.09 11.32
N PHE A 93 13.31 -23.96 10.42
CA PHE A 93 13.45 -22.80 9.54
C PHE A 93 12.17 -22.53 8.75
N TYR A 94 11.61 -23.55 8.08
CA TYR A 94 10.38 -23.42 7.30
C TYR A 94 9.09 -23.26 8.11
N ARG A 95 9.16 -23.38 9.45
CA ARG A 95 8.06 -22.97 10.34
C ARG A 95 8.14 -21.50 10.71
N LEU A 96 9.30 -20.87 10.55
CA LEU A 96 9.54 -19.47 10.91
C LEU A 96 9.47 -18.55 9.68
N VAL A 97 9.87 -19.05 8.52
CA VAL A 97 9.87 -18.29 7.27
C VAL A 97 8.64 -18.64 6.44
N ASP A 98 7.85 -17.63 6.09
CA ASP A 98 6.77 -17.80 5.12
C ASP A 98 7.37 -18.09 3.73
N THR A 99 7.09 -19.28 3.22
CA THR A 99 7.55 -19.74 1.91
C THR A 99 6.40 -19.86 0.91
N THR A 100 5.25 -19.26 1.23
CA THR A 100 4.06 -19.31 0.40
C THR A 100 4.26 -18.50 -0.88
N HIS A 101 3.92 -19.08 -2.03
CA HIS A 101 3.91 -18.35 -3.29
C HIS A 101 2.81 -17.28 -3.27
N GLN A 102 3.21 -16.04 -3.56
CA GLN A 102 2.30 -14.92 -3.71
C GLN A 102 2.15 -14.61 -5.20
N PHE A 103 0.93 -14.75 -5.71
CA PHE A 103 0.62 -14.40 -7.09
C PHE A 103 0.69 -12.88 -7.30
N HIS A 104 1.23 -12.45 -8.43
CA HIS A 104 1.31 -11.03 -8.76
C HIS A 104 -0.09 -10.46 -8.92
N SER A 105 -0.34 -9.29 -8.31
CA SER A 105 -1.65 -8.63 -8.32
C SER A 105 -1.64 -7.30 -9.06
N ILE A 106 -0.45 -6.82 -9.47
CA ILE A 106 -0.28 -5.64 -10.31
C ILE A 106 0.88 -5.84 -11.29
N SER A 107 0.71 -5.30 -12.49
CA SER A 107 1.80 -5.05 -13.44
C SER A 107 1.81 -3.56 -13.74
N CYS A 108 2.87 -2.85 -13.37
CA CYS A 108 2.92 -1.40 -13.48
C CYS A 108 4.30 -0.84 -13.81
N GLU A 109 4.28 0.39 -14.31
CA GLU A 109 5.43 1.24 -14.56
C GLU A 109 5.15 2.59 -13.88
N ALA A 110 6.17 3.14 -13.22
CA ALA A 110 6.07 4.44 -12.58
C ALA A 110 7.38 5.19 -12.75
N TRP A 111 7.27 6.51 -12.74
CA TRP A 111 8.37 7.38 -12.37
C TRP A 111 7.95 8.14 -11.12
N CYS A 112 8.66 7.88 -10.03
CA CYS A 112 8.59 8.54 -8.73
C CYS A 112 9.95 8.38 -8.05
N TYR A 113 10.26 9.25 -7.09
CA TYR A 113 11.43 9.07 -6.22
C TYR A 113 11.37 7.73 -5.50
N GLU A 114 12.54 7.08 -5.39
CA GLU A 114 12.72 5.82 -4.66
C GLU A 114 11.74 4.72 -5.12
N TRP A 115 11.55 4.59 -6.44
CA TRP A 115 10.79 3.53 -7.09
C TRP A 115 11.72 2.54 -7.79
N SER A 116 11.62 1.25 -7.42
CA SER A 116 12.34 0.14 -8.08
C SER A 116 11.41 -0.95 -8.62
N GLY A 117 10.08 -0.75 -8.54
CA GLY A 117 9.09 -1.74 -8.97
C GLY A 117 8.36 -2.42 -7.81
N THR A 118 7.19 -2.98 -8.12
CA THR A 118 6.45 -3.91 -7.27
C THR A 118 5.53 -4.77 -8.13
N TYR A 119 5.22 -5.97 -7.65
CA TYR A 119 4.26 -6.89 -8.27
C TYR A 119 2.97 -7.04 -7.46
N PHE A 120 2.88 -6.32 -6.34
CA PHE A 120 1.83 -6.52 -5.35
C PHE A 120 1.10 -5.22 -5.03
N ILE A 121 -0.23 -5.31 -5.09
CA ILE A 121 -1.19 -4.33 -4.62
C ILE A 121 -2.23 -5.02 -3.75
N THR A 122 -2.64 -4.37 -2.67
CA THR A 122 -3.76 -4.79 -1.82
C THR A 122 -4.97 -3.93 -2.09
N ALA A 123 -6.17 -4.49 -1.94
CA ALA A 123 -7.44 -3.75 -1.99
C ALA A 123 -8.27 -4.14 -0.76
N LYS A 124 -8.56 -3.17 0.11
CA LYS A 124 -9.26 -3.40 1.37
C LYS A 124 -10.51 -2.55 1.45
N GLN A 125 -11.64 -3.20 1.70
CA GLN A 125 -12.91 -2.52 1.96
C GLN A 125 -12.90 -1.97 3.39
N THR A 126 -12.86 -0.65 3.54
CA THR A 126 -12.84 0.02 4.85
C THR A 126 -14.23 0.34 5.38
N ASN A 127 -15.21 0.49 4.49
CA ASN A 127 -16.62 0.56 4.83
C ASN A 127 -17.46 0.15 3.61
N LYS A 128 -18.80 0.25 3.71
CA LYS A 128 -19.73 -0.18 2.65
C LYS A 128 -19.40 0.41 1.26
N ASN A 129 -18.84 1.61 1.21
CA ASN A 129 -18.68 2.36 -0.03
C ASN A 129 -17.24 2.78 -0.35
N GLN A 130 -16.28 2.43 0.51
CA GLN A 130 -14.89 2.83 0.37
C GLN A 130 -13.98 1.60 0.31
N ILE A 131 -13.12 1.58 -0.71
CA ILE A 131 -12.03 0.63 -0.84
C ILE A 131 -10.72 1.41 -0.94
N ILE A 132 -9.74 1.03 -0.12
CA ILE A 132 -8.38 1.58 -0.17
C ILE A 132 -7.50 0.57 -0.86
N CYS A 133 -6.79 1.03 -1.89
CA CYS A 133 -5.80 0.25 -2.60
C CYS A 133 -4.41 0.80 -2.34
N SER A 134 -3.42 -0.07 -2.13
CA SER A 134 -2.03 0.32 -1.90
C SER A 134 -1.05 -0.66 -2.52
N THR A 135 -0.07 -0.14 -3.26
CA THR A 135 1.04 -0.97 -3.75
C THR A 135 2.02 -1.25 -2.63
N GLN A 136 2.55 -2.48 -2.59
CA GLN A 136 3.53 -2.85 -1.58
C GLN A 136 4.88 -2.20 -1.87
N THR A 137 5.51 -1.68 -0.82
CA THR A 137 6.91 -1.26 -0.78
C THR A 137 7.83 -2.46 -0.58
N ASN A 138 9.11 -2.31 -0.91
CA ASN A 138 10.14 -3.34 -0.75
C ASN A 138 11.49 -2.68 -0.43
N ALA A 139 12.57 -3.46 -0.32
CA ALA A 139 13.90 -2.94 0.02
C ALA A 139 14.44 -1.87 -0.96
N GLY A 140 13.91 -1.81 -2.20
CA GLY A 140 14.29 -0.81 -3.21
C GLY A 140 13.19 0.20 -3.57
N THR A 141 11.97 0.01 -3.05
CA THR A 141 10.80 0.83 -3.37
C THR A 141 10.22 1.39 -2.08
N HIS A 142 10.40 2.69 -1.87
CA HIS A 142 9.97 3.42 -0.66
C HIS A 142 8.79 4.36 -0.92
N CYS A 143 8.24 4.32 -2.14
CA CYS A 143 6.98 4.96 -2.49
C CYS A 143 5.87 3.94 -2.74
N SER A 144 4.64 4.33 -2.45
CA SER A 144 3.44 3.55 -2.68
C SER A 144 2.42 4.39 -3.43
N LEU A 145 1.81 3.82 -4.47
CA LEU A 145 0.57 4.31 -5.03
C LEU A 145 -0.55 3.93 -4.08
N ILE A 146 -1.22 4.94 -3.54
CA ILE A 146 -2.44 4.79 -2.76
C ILE A 146 -3.60 5.37 -3.57
N PHE A 147 -4.71 4.65 -3.67
CA PHE A 147 -5.93 5.25 -4.19
C PHE A 147 -7.18 4.73 -3.50
N GLU A 148 -8.13 5.63 -3.34
CA GLU A 148 -9.42 5.34 -2.71
C GLU A 148 -10.49 5.27 -3.77
N ILE A 149 -11.25 4.18 -3.81
CA ILE A 149 -12.45 4.06 -4.62
C ILE A 149 -13.66 4.38 -3.74
N ASN A 150 -14.39 5.43 -4.10
CA ASN A 150 -15.60 5.90 -3.46
C ASN A 150 -16.70 5.99 -4.52
N TYR A 151 -17.59 5.00 -4.55
CA TYR A 151 -18.62 4.84 -5.59
C TYR A 151 -18.01 4.91 -7.00
N ASP A 152 -18.24 6.01 -7.73
CA ASP A 152 -17.80 6.25 -9.11
C ASP A 152 -16.54 7.12 -9.21
N THR A 153 -15.87 7.38 -8.09
CA THR A 153 -14.67 8.22 -8.04
C THR A 153 -13.49 7.46 -7.46
N CYS A 154 -12.32 7.75 -8.01
CA CYS A 154 -11.03 7.27 -7.56
C CYS A 154 -10.18 8.47 -7.13
N ILE A 155 -9.47 8.39 -6.01
CA ILE A 155 -8.62 9.47 -5.49
C ILE A 155 -7.18 8.96 -5.36
N PRO A 156 -6.36 9.06 -6.41
CA PRO A 156 -4.99 8.60 -6.38
C PRO A 156 -4.04 9.60 -5.72
N ARG A 157 -3.05 9.07 -5.02
CA ARG A 157 -1.90 9.80 -4.48
C ARG A 157 -0.68 8.88 -4.41
N ILE A 158 0.50 9.47 -4.40
CA ILE A 158 1.73 8.76 -4.06
C ILE A 158 2.11 9.15 -2.64
N GLU A 159 2.40 8.16 -1.82
CA GLU A 159 3.01 8.31 -0.50
C GLU A 159 4.46 7.82 -0.57
N LEU A 160 5.42 8.72 -0.33
CA LEU A 160 6.85 8.44 -0.30
C LEU A 160 7.34 8.55 1.14
N ASN A 161 8.01 7.50 1.62
CA ASN A 161 8.73 7.49 2.89
C ASN A 161 10.25 7.48 2.62
N PRO A 162 10.88 8.64 2.42
CA PRO A 162 12.22 8.71 1.86
C PRO A 162 13.28 8.15 2.82
N ILE A 163 14.26 7.43 2.29
CA ILE A 163 15.42 6.97 3.09
C ILE A 163 16.32 8.15 3.50
N SER A 164 16.42 9.15 2.62
CA SER A 164 17.37 10.26 2.73
C SER A 164 16.98 11.32 3.77
N ALA A 165 15.71 11.40 4.16
CA ALA A 165 15.22 12.40 5.10
C ALA A 165 13.97 11.90 5.84
N PRO A 166 13.78 12.27 7.12
CA PRO A 166 12.56 11.92 7.83
C PRO A 166 11.36 12.71 7.28
N GLY A 167 10.22 12.02 7.15
CA GLY A 167 8.92 12.65 6.88
C GLY A 167 8.23 12.08 5.65
N LEU A 168 6.97 11.69 5.84
CA LEU A 168 6.10 11.23 4.75
C LEU A 168 5.84 12.37 3.77
N LYS A 169 6.16 12.15 2.50
CA LYS A 169 5.81 13.07 1.40
C LYS A 169 4.61 12.52 0.65
N THR A 170 3.63 13.39 0.38
CA THR A 170 2.48 13.06 -0.46
C THR A 170 2.50 13.89 -1.75
N TYR A 171 2.26 13.22 -2.88
CA TYR A 171 2.08 13.81 -4.20
C TYR A 171 0.67 13.48 -4.71
N PHE A 172 -0.11 14.51 -5.03
CA PHE A 172 -1.50 14.35 -5.42
C PHE A 172 -1.65 14.19 -6.93
N CYS A 173 -2.64 13.38 -7.33
CA CYS A 173 -3.03 13.20 -8.72
C CYS A 173 -3.44 14.54 -9.34
N LYS A 174 -3.02 14.78 -10.58
CA LYS A 174 -3.42 15.94 -11.40
C LYS A 174 -4.27 15.56 -12.61
N GLY A 175 -4.33 14.28 -12.94
CA GLY A 175 -5.06 13.79 -14.11
C GLY A 175 -4.79 12.31 -14.39
N GLY A 176 -5.46 11.80 -15.42
CA GLY A 176 -5.34 10.41 -15.84
C GLY A 176 -6.69 9.71 -15.97
N PHE A 177 -6.67 8.38 -15.91
CA PHE A 177 -7.87 7.54 -15.95
C PHE A 177 -7.71 6.27 -15.13
N ILE A 178 -8.86 5.69 -14.78
CA ILE A 178 -8.99 4.30 -14.34
C ILE A 178 -10.22 3.68 -14.99
N LYS A 179 -10.05 2.48 -15.56
CA LYS A 179 -11.12 1.62 -16.03
C LYS A 179 -11.26 0.45 -15.07
N ILE A 180 -12.48 0.15 -14.63
CA ILE A 180 -12.77 -0.99 -13.75
C ILE A 180 -13.78 -1.91 -14.44
N ASP A 181 -13.46 -3.20 -14.42
CA ASP A 181 -14.30 -4.28 -14.95
C ASP A 181 -15.52 -4.51 -14.05
N ARG A 182 -16.72 -4.28 -14.58
CA ARG A 182 -17.98 -4.35 -13.80
C ARG A 182 -18.28 -5.77 -13.32
N ASP A 183 -18.04 -6.77 -14.18
CA ASP A 183 -18.37 -8.18 -13.87
C ASP A 183 -17.45 -8.76 -12.80
N SER A 184 -16.17 -8.39 -12.84
CA SER A 184 -15.17 -8.77 -11.84
C SER A 184 -15.44 -8.04 -10.52
N TRP A 185 -15.80 -6.75 -10.60
CA TRP A 185 -16.17 -5.97 -9.41
C TRP A 185 -17.34 -6.59 -8.65
N ALA A 186 -18.39 -7.02 -9.36
CA ALA A 186 -19.54 -7.71 -8.77
C ALA A 186 -19.15 -9.02 -8.04
N LYS A 187 -18.00 -9.61 -8.38
CA LYS A 187 -17.45 -10.83 -7.76
C LYS A 187 -16.43 -10.52 -6.65
N GLY A 188 -16.26 -9.25 -6.28
CA GLY A 188 -15.28 -8.84 -5.26
C GLY A 188 -13.83 -8.84 -5.78
N ILE A 189 -13.63 -8.67 -7.09
CA ILE A 189 -12.31 -8.60 -7.71
C ILE A 189 -12.11 -7.20 -8.29
N LEU A 190 -11.04 -6.52 -7.87
CA LEU A 190 -10.55 -5.32 -8.53
C LEU A 190 -9.73 -5.76 -9.75
N LYS A 191 -10.37 -5.77 -10.92
CA LYS A 191 -9.73 -5.88 -12.23
C LYS A 191 -9.77 -4.54 -12.93
N ALA A 192 -8.61 -3.91 -13.10
CA ALA A 192 -8.53 -2.52 -13.57
C ALA A 192 -7.34 -2.25 -14.49
N GLU A 193 -7.48 -1.22 -15.33
CA GLU A 193 -6.41 -0.59 -16.11
C GLU A 193 -6.37 0.89 -15.73
N PHE A 194 -5.18 1.44 -15.48
CA PHE A 194 -5.05 2.82 -15.03
C PHE A 194 -3.81 3.52 -15.59
N ASN A 195 -3.88 4.84 -15.64
CA ASN A 195 -2.75 5.73 -15.90
C ASN A 195 -3.01 7.03 -15.16
N PHE A 196 -2.15 7.37 -14.21
CA PHE A 196 -2.26 8.57 -13.38
C PHE A 196 -1.03 9.45 -13.57
N ASP A 197 -1.27 10.75 -13.67
CA ASP A 197 -0.24 11.78 -13.62
C ASP A 197 -0.32 12.51 -12.29
N PHE A 198 0.83 12.88 -11.72
CA PHE A 198 0.91 13.53 -10.41
C PHE A 198 1.60 14.89 -10.50
N ASN A 199 1.32 15.75 -9.51
CA ASN A 199 2.02 17.01 -9.33
C ASN A 199 3.36 16.76 -8.63
N ASN A 200 4.47 16.86 -9.36
CA ASN A 200 5.80 16.86 -8.76
C ASN A 200 6.10 18.27 -8.20
N LYS A 201 5.79 18.49 -6.92
CA LYS A 201 6.03 19.77 -6.25
C LYS A 201 7.52 20.06 -5.98
N ASP A 202 8.36 19.01 -5.98
CA ASP A 202 9.79 19.12 -5.69
C ASP A 202 10.58 19.47 -6.98
N GLU A 203 10.18 18.89 -8.12
CA GLU A 203 10.71 19.20 -9.45
C GLU A 203 9.57 19.33 -10.49
N PRO A 204 8.97 20.52 -10.66
CA PRO A 204 7.77 20.71 -11.48
C PRO A 204 7.89 20.30 -12.96
N ASP A 205 9.09 20.38 -13.52
CA ASP A 205 9.37 20.03 -14.93
C ASP A 205 9.53 18.52 -15.14
N GLN A 206 9.72 17.75 -14.07
CA GLN A 206 9.94 16.32 -14.13
C GLN A 206 8.61 15.57 -13.99
N LYS A 207 8.24 14.82 -15.04
CA LYS A 207 6.96 14.12 -15.10
C LYS A 207 6.89 12.98 -14.08
N MET A 208 5.94 13.08 -13.14
CA MET A 208 5.57 12.03 -12.21
C MET A 208 4.31 11.29 -12.65
N PHE A 209 4.38 9.97 -12.73
CA PHE A 209 3.29 9.13 -13.24
C PHE A 209 3.30 7.73 -12.64
N TRP A 210 2.15 7.07 -12.71
CA TRP A 210 1.98 5.65 -12.43
C TRP A 210 0.93 5.07 -13.35
N LYS A 211 1.27 4.00 -14.08
CA LYS A 211 0.35 3.34 -15.01
C LYS A 211 0.48 1.83 -14.90
N GLY A 212 -0.60 1.11 -15.17
CA GLY A 212 -0.57 -0.34 -15.09
C GLY A 212 -1.93 -1.01 -15.11
N LYS A 213 -1.91 -2.29 -14.75
CA LYS A 213 -3.08 -3.15 -14.64
C LYS A 213 -3.09 -3.87 -13.31
N ILE A 214 -4.28 -4.05 -12.76
CA ILE A 214 -4.51 -4.65 -11.44
C ILE A 214 -5.44 -5.85 -11.60
N TYR A 215 -5.14 -6.93 -10.89
CA TYR A 215 -6.04 -8.05 -10.67
C TYR A 215 -5.85 -8.53 -9.23
N THR A 216 -6.76 -8.14 -8.34
CA THR A 216 -6.69 -8.51 -6.92
C THR A 216 -8.06 -8.72 -6.30
N MET A 217 -8.14 -9.55 -5.26
CA MET A 217 -9.36 -9.68 -4.46
C MET A 217 -9.54 -8.43 -3.59
N ILE A 218 -10.79 -8.04 -3.38
CA ILE A 218 -11.16 -7.00 -2.42
C ILE A 218 -11.38 -7.69 -1.07
N GLU A 219 -10.47 -7.45 -0.14
CA GLU A 219 -10.54 -7.99 1.22
C GLU A 219 -11.60 -7.23 2.03
N LYS A 220 -12.44 -7.97 2.77
CA LYS A 220 -13.40 -7.40 3.71
C LYS A 220 -12.75 -7.33 5.09
N LEU A 221 -12.78 -6.14 5.70
CA LEU A 221 -12.43 -5.95 7.10
C LEU A 221 -13.59 -6.31 8.03
#